data_AF-A0A667HV34-F1
#
_entry.id   AF-A0A667HV34-F1
#
_cell.length_a   1.000
_cell.length_b   1.000
_cell.length_c   1.000
_cell.angle_alpha   90.00
_cell.angle_beta   90.00
_cell.angle_gamma   90.00
#
_symmetry.space_group_name_H-M   'P 1'
#
loop_
_entity.id
_entity.type
_entity.pdbx_description
1 polymer ?
#
loop_
_entity_poly.entity_id
_entity_poly.type
_entity_poly.pdbx_seq_one_letter_code
_entity_poly.pdbx_strand_id
1 'polypeptide(L)'
;MEYPCRFQNPSATTQEIIPHRVFAPLCLKGACQETLLQLVPPCLSAAHRVLGTHPFSRLDILIVPGNFPSLGMASPHIIFLSQSVLTGNSHLCGTRLCHEIAHAWFGLAIGARDWTEEWLSEGFATHLEDVFWAKAQQLDPHEAQEQQELKACLRWCRLQDEVRNSPEEMQVLRALPSDIFLVSLARKKLTQGRFQDQILHLTF
;
A
#
# COMPACT_ATOMS: atom_id res chain seq x y z
N MET A 1 -0.35 24.90 14.84
CA MET A 1 -0.95 23.83 15.67
C MET A 1 -0.39 22.54 15.11
N GLU A 2 0.47 21.84 15.86
CA GLU A 2 0.98 20.55 15.40
C GLU A 2 -0.19 19.60 15.25
N TYR A 3 -0.26 18.90 14.12
CA TYR A 3 -1.28 17.89 13.90
C TYR A 3 -1.05 16.77 14.92
N PRO A 4 -2.04 16.43 15.78
CA PRO A 4 -1.81 15.51 16.89
C PRO A 4 -1.40 14.13 16.37
N CYS A 5 -0.23 13.67 16.81
CA CYS A 5 0.30 12.36 16.46
C CYS A 5 -0.63 11.25 16.97
N ARG A 6 -1.36 10.59 16.08
CA ARG A 6 -2.30 9.52 16.47
C ARG A 6 -1.60 8.31 17.09
N PHE A 7 -0.34 8.08 16.77
CA PHE A 7 0.43 6.97 17.36
C PHE A 7 0.57 7.06 18.87
N GLN A 8 0.47 8.27 19.45
CA GLN A 8 0.54 8.50 20.89
C GLN A 8 -0.84 8.48 21.57
N ASN A 9 -1.93 8.34 20.81
CA ASN A 9 -3.29 8.34 21.35
C ASN A 9 -3.73 6.90 21.70
N PRO A 10 -3.93 6.55 22.98
CA PRO A 10 -4.34 5.20 23.39
C PRO A 10 -5.70 4.76 22.85
N SER A 11 -6.60 5.72 22.57
CA SER A 11 -7.89 5.39 21.95
C SER A 11 -7.76 5.04 20.47
N ALA A 12 -6.68 5.49 19.81
CA ALA A 12 -6.44 5.21 18.40
C ALA A 12 -5.75 3.85 18.19
N THR A 13 -4.98 3.36 19.17
CA THR A 13 -4.30 2.05 19.09
C THR A 13 -5.28 0.88 19.09
N THR A 14 -6.47 1.06 19.66
CA THR A 14 -7.53 0.03 19.66
C THR A 14 -8.50 0.15 18.48
N GLN A 15 -8.34 1.16 17.62
CA GLN A 15 -9.23 1.39 16.47
C GLN A 15 -8.78 0.55 15.27
N GLU A 16 -9.31 -0.68 15.19
CA GLU A 16 -9.06 -1.58 14.06
C GLU A 16 -9.63 -1.05 12.74
N ILE A 17 -10.81 -0.43 12.80
CA ILE A 17 -11.47 0.19 11.65
C ILE A 17 -11.75 1.64 12.00
N ILE A 18 -11.12 2.56 11.28
CA ILE A 18 -11.38 3.99 11.43
C ILE A 18 -12.72 4.39 10.79
N PRO A 19 -13.33 5.49 11.24
CA PRO A 19 -14.48 6.08 10.57
C PRO A 19 -14.19 6.29 9.08
N HIS A 20 -15.10 5.84 8.21
CA HIS A 20 -14.92 5.94 6.77
C HIS A 20 -16.22 6.31 6.05
N ARG A 21 -16.08 6.97 4.91
CA ARG A 21 -17.20 7.38 4.05
C ARG A 21 -16.84 7.20 2.59
N VAL A 22 -17.82 6.81 1.78
CA VAL A 22 -17.65 6.68 0.33
C VAL A 22 -18.49 7.73 -0.38
N PHE A 23 -17.85 8.50 -1.25
CA PHE A 23 -18.44 9.51 -2.11
C PHE A 23 -18.36 9.03 -3.55
N ALA A 24 -19.51 8.93 -4.22
CA ALA A 24 -19.57 8.48 -5.60
C ALA A 24 -20.72 9.18 -6.34
N PRO A 25 -20.62 9.34 -7.67
CA PRO A 25 -21.76 9.72 -8.51
C PRO A 25 -22.95 8.77 -8.30
N LEU A 26 -24.18 9.31 -8.39
CA LEU A 26 -25.40 8.53 -8.15
C LEU A 26 -25.50 7.27 -9.03
N CYS A 27 -25.02 7.34 -10.27
CA CYS A 27 -25.00 6.21 -11.20
C CYS A 27 -24.09 5.04 -10.75
N LEU A 28 -23.14 5.28 -9.84
CA LEU A 28 -22.21 4.27 -9.33
C LEU A 28 -22.56 3.80 -7.91
N LYS A 29 -23.68 4.29 -7.35
CA LYS A 29 -24.08 3.95 -5.97
C LYS A 29 -24.24 2.45 -5.75
N GLY A 30 -24.89 1.74 -6.69
CA GLY A 30 -25.07 0.28 -6.62
C GLY A 30 -23.74 -0.47 -6.63
N ALA A 31 -22.88 -0.17 -7.60
CA ALA A 31 -21.54 -0.77 -7.70
C ALA A 31 -20.69 -0.53 -6.44
N CYS A 32 -20.75 0.66 -5.86
CA CYS A 32 -20.06 0.98 -4.60
C CYS A 32 -20.64 0.18 -3.42
N GLN A 33 -21.95 -0.03 -3.37
CA GLN A 33 -22.61 -0.80 -2.30
C GLN A 33 -22.26 -2.29 -2.34
N GLU A 34 -22.25 -2.86 -3.54
CA GLU A 34 -21.99 -4.28 -3.76
C GLU A 34 -20.49 -4.62 -3.63
N THR A 35 -19.61 -3.71 -4.08
CA THR A 35 -18.17 -3.95 -4.08
C THR A 35 -17.47 -3.17 -2.98
N LEU A 36 -17.31 -1.85 -3.15
CA LEU A 36 -16.40 -1.06 -2.31
C LEU A 36 -16.77 -1.06 -0.83
N LEU A 37 -18.06 -0.88 -0.50
CA LEU A 37 -18.52 -0.86 0.90
C LEU A 37 -18.33 -2.20 1.62
N GLN A 38 -18.29 -3.32 0.89
CA GLN A 38 -17.98 -4.63 1.47
C GLN A 38 -16.47 -4.81 1.73
N LEU A 39 -15.63 -4.12 0.94
CA LEU A 39 -14.17 -4.26 1.00
C LEU A 39 -13.49 -3.32 2.00
N VAL A 40 -14.04 -2.14 2.27
CA VAL A 40 -13.38 -1.13 3.13
C VAL A 40 -13.14 -1.63 4.56
N PRO A 41 -14.13 -2.18 5.29
CA PRO A 41 -13.90 -2.69 6.64
C PRO A 41 -12.81 -3.78 6.75
N PRO A 42 -12.82 -4.87 5.95
CA PRO A 42 -11.77 -5.89 6.06
C PRO A 42 -10.39 -5.39 5.62
N CYS A 43 -10.31 -4.49 4.64
CA CYS A 43 -9.02 -3.91 4.23
C CYS A 43 -8.41 -3.02 5.33
N LEU A 44 -9.22 -2.19 6.00
CA LEU A 44 -8.76 -1.38 7.13
C LEU A 44 -8.34 -2.25 8.32
N SER A 45 -9.14 -3.28 8.64
CA SER A 45 -8.80 -4.26 9.68
C SER A 45 -7.49 -4.99 9.38
N ALA A 46 -7.29 -5.43 8.12
CA ALA A 46 -6.05 -6.05 7.70
C ALA A 46 -4.84 -5.12 7.84
N ALA A 47 -4.97 -3.87 7.42
CA ALA A 47 -3.92 -2.86 7.58
C ALA A 47 -3.57 -2.63 9.06
N HIS A 48 -4.59 -2.53 9.92
CA HIS A 48 -4.39 -2.39 11.37
C HIS A 48 -3.67 -3.58 11.98
N ARG A 49 -4.01 -4.81 11.60
CA ARG A 49 -3.34 -6.03 12.10
C ARG A 49 -1.86 -6.11 11.69
N VAL A 50 -1.50 -5.47 10.58
CA VAL A 50 -0.12 -5.52 10.05
C VAL A 50 0.72 -4.37 10.59
N LEU A 51 0.19 -3.14 10.57
CA LEU A 51 0.95 -1.92 10.87
C LEU A 51 0.49 -1.19 12.14
N GLY A 52 -0.59 -1.64 12.77
CA GLY A 52 -1.13 -1.04 13.98
C GLY A 52 -1.97 0.22 13.71
N THR A 53 -1.75 1.26 14.52
CA THR A 53 -2.56 2.49 14.50
C THR A 53 -2.55 3.17 13.13
N HIS A 54 -3.73 3.39 12.56
CA HIS A 54 -3.84 4.16 11.32
C HIS A 54 -3.37 5.61 11.53
N PRO A 55 -2.57 6.21 10.63
CA PRO A 55 -2.00 7.55 10.86
C PRO A 55 -3.07 8.67 10.88
N PHE A 56 -4.18 8.49 10.15
CA PHE A 56 -5.27 9.47 10.01
C PHE A 56 -6.56 9.03 10.70
N SER A 57 -7.29 9.98 11.31
CA SER A 57 -8.44 9.69 12.17
C SER A 57 -9.71 9.26 11.44
N ARG A 58 -9.74 9.42 10.12
CA ARG A 58 -10.81 8.98 9.24
C ARG A 58 -10.25 8.69 7.85
N LEU A 59 -11.03 7.94 7.07
CA LEU A 59 -10.76 7.71 5.66
C LEU A 59 -12.00 7.98 4.81
N ASP A 60 -11.95 9.03 4.02
CA ASP A 60 -12.92 9.31 2.97
C ASP A 60 -12.44 8.66 1.67
N ILE A 61 -13.34 8.10 0.88
CA ILE A 61 -13.02 7.50 -0.42
C ILE A 61 -13.88 8.18 -1.47
N LEU A 62 -13.25 8.80 -2.46
CA LEU A 62 -13.93 9.46 -3.55
C LEU A 62 -13.74 8.67 -4.85
N ILE A 63 -14.84 8.26 -5.46
CA ILE A 63 -14.83 7.67 -6.79
C ILE A 63 -14.70 8.78 -7.82
N VAL A 64 -13.61 8.72 -8.59
CA VAL A 64 -13.32 9.66 -9.67
C VAL A 64 -13.64 9.06 -11.05
N PRO A 65 -13.89 9.90 -12.07
CA PRO A 65 -14.24 9.43 -13.41
C PRO A 65 -13.16 8.54 -14.05
N GLY A 66 -13.56 7.74 -15.04
CA GLY A 66 -12.68 6.71 -15.63
C GLY A 66 -11.51 7.25 -16.45
N ASN A 67 -11.52 8.54 -16.79
CA ASN A 67 -10.41 9.24 -17.44
C ASN A 67 -9.39 9.82 -16.44
N PHE A 68 -9.52 9.51 -15.14
CA PHE A 68 -8.49 9.81 -14.16
C PHE A 68 -7.19 9.07 -14.55
N PRO A 69 -6.04 9.76 -14.58
CA PRO A 69 -4.80 9.20 -15.16
C PRO A 69 -4.17 8.09 -14.32
N SER A 70 -4.63 7.88 -13.09
CA SER A 70 -4.20 6.81 -12.20
C SER A 70 -5.37 5.88 -11.84
N LEU A 71 -5.09 4.69 -11.32
CA LEU A 71 -6.09 3.81 -10.73
C LEU A 71 -6.51 4.27 -9.33
N GLY A 72 -5.63 5.00 -8.64
CA GLY A 72 -5.95 5.67 -7.39
C GLY A 72 -4.90 6.70 -7.00
N MET A 73 -5.19 7.44 -5.94
CA MET A 73 -4.28 8.43 -5.37
C MET A 73 -4.61 8.62 -3.89
N ALA A 74 -3.59 8.59 -3.04
CA ALA A 74 -3.74 8.84 -1.62
C ALA A 74 -3.50 10.32 -1.29
N SER A 75 -4.30 10.85 -0.38
CA SER A 75 -4.11 12.16 0.23
C SER A 75 -4.51 12.07 1.71
N PRO A 76 -4.06 13.00 2.58
CA PRO A 76 -4.43 12.96 3.99
C PRO A 76 -5.95 12.91 4.18
N HIS A 77 -6.44 11.86 4.85
CA HIS A 77 -7.85 11.56 5.08
C HIS A 77 -8.71 11.19 3.86
N ILE A 78 -8.18 11.22 2.63
CA ILE A 78 -8.99 10.93 1.44
C ILE A 78 -8.21 10.11 0.41
N ILE A 79 -8.84 9.03 -0.06
CA ILE A 79 -8.35 8.23 -1.19
C ILE A 79 -9.24 8.53 -2.40
N PHE A 80 -8.61 8.77 -3.54
CA PHE A 80 -9.27 8.82 -4.84
C PHE A 80 -9.14 7.44 -5.49
N LEU A 81 -10.25 6.85 -5.93
CA LEU A 81 -10.25 5.60 -6.69
C LEU A 81 -10.92 5.83 -8.05
N SER A 82 -10.26 5.46 -9.13
CA SER A 82 -10.85 5.52 -10.47
C SER A 82 -12.03 4.57 -10.55
N GLN A 83 -13.16 5.00 -11.13
CA GLN A 83 -14.31 4.11 -11.34
C GLN A 83 -13.97 2.84 -12.14
N SER A 84 -12.86 2.82 -12.90
CA SER A 84 -12.39 1.62 -13.61
C SER A 84 -12.02 0.48 -12.67
N VAL A 85 -11.68 0.76 -11.41
CA VAL A 85 -11.41 -0.31 -10.42
C VAL A 85 -12.70 -0.97 -9.93
N LEU A 86 -13.85 -0.34 -10.15
CA LEU A 86 -15.17 -0.87 -9.77
C LEU A 86 -15.73 -1.83 -10.82
N THR A 87 -15.15 -1.89 -12.02
CA THR A 87 -15.65 -2.76 -13.09
C THR A 87 -15.05 -4.17 -12.98
N GLY A 88 -15.89 -5.19 -12.82
CA GLY A 88 -15.48 -6.59 -12.80
C GLY A 88 -15.40 -7.22 -11.41
N ASN A 89 -14.41 -8.10 -11.19
CA ASN A 89 -14.23 -8.83 -9.93
C ASN A 89 -13.69 -7.91 -8.83
N SER A 90 -14.13 -8.14 -7.58
CA SER A 90 -13.73 -7.41 -6.37
C SER A 90 -12.22 -7.37 -6.12
N HIS A 91 -11.45 -8.25 -6.77
CA HIS A 91 -10.00 -8.35 -6.62
C HIS A 91 -9.25 -7.06 -7.00
N LEU A 92 -9.51 -6.45 -8.17
CA LEU A 92 -8.80 -5.23 -8.59
C LEU A 92 -9.13 -4.05 -7.67
N CYS A 93 -10.41 -3.90 -7.31
CA CYS A 93 -10.87 -2.91 -6.36
C CYS A 93 -10.17 -3.09 -5.00
N GLY A 94 -10.14 -4.32 -4.51
CA GLY A 94 -9.53 -4.70 -3.23
C GLY A 94 -8.04 -4.44 -3.18
N THR A 95 -7.26 -4.94 -4.15
CA THR A 95 -5.82 -4.70 -4.20
C THR A 95 -5.50 -3.22 -4.29
N ARG A 96 -6.21 -2.45 -5.12
CA ARG A 96 -5.94 -1.02 -5.24
C ARG A 96 -6.34 -0.26 -3.98
N LEU A 97 -7.48 -0.60 -3.36
CA LEU A 97 -7.86 -0.02 -2.08
C LEU A 97 -6.79 -0.27 -1.00
N CYS A 98 -6.26 -1.50 -0.91
CA CYS A 98 -5.17 -1.84 0.01
C CYS A 98 -3.90 -1.03 -0.26
N HIS A 99 -3.53 -0.83 -1.53
CA HIS A 99 -2.39 0.00 -1.93
C HIS A 99 -2.55 1.45 -1.44
N GLU A 100 -3.71 2.06 -1.70
CA GLU A 100 -3.96 3.43 -1.27
C GLU A 100 -4.05 3.58 0.26
N ILE A 101 -4.54 2.55 0.97
CA ILE A 101 -4.50 2.51 2.44
C ILE A 101 -3.05 2.44 2.94
N ALA A 102 -2.18 1.66 2.30
CA ALA A 102 -0.77 1.56 2.68
C ALA A 102 -0.04 2.91 2.59
N HIS A 103 -0.43 3.77 1.64
CA HIS A 103 0.15 5.11 1.53
C HIS A 103 -0.08 6.00 2.76
N ALA A 104 -1.06 5.67 3.62
CA ALA A 104 -1.24 6.39 4.87
C ALA A 104 0.03 6.35 5.74
N TRP A 105 0.72 5.20 5.76
CA TRP A 105 2.03 5.05 6.42
C TRP A 105 3.17 5.47 5.49
N PHE A 106 3.19 4.97 4.25
CA PHE A 106 4.32 5.12 3.33
C PHE A 106 3.99 6.07 2.18
N GLY A 107 4.50 7.30 2.24
CA GLY A 107 4.18 8.39 1.32
C GLY A 107 3.53 9.57 2.04
N LEU A 108 2.65 9.31 3.02
CA LEU A 108 2.00 10.37 3.80
C LEU A 108 2.60 10.57 5.20
N ALA A 109 2.74 9.53 6.02
CA ALA A 109 3.36 9.64 7.34
C ALA A 109 4.89 9.52 7.29
N ILE A 110 5.40 8.60 6.49
CA ILE A 110 6.81 8.36 6.20
C ILE A 110 7.03 8.69 4.72
N GLY A 111 7.48 9.91 4.45
CA GLY A 111 7.71 10.38 3.09
C GLY A 111 9.15 10.22 2.62
N ALA A 112 9.33 10.14 1.31
CA ALA A 112 10.64 10.23 0.67
C ALA A 112 11.26 11.61 0.91
N ARG A 113 12.59 11.68 1.09
CA ARG A 113 13.27 12.98 1.21
C ARG A 113 13.28 13.74 -0.13
N ASP A 114 13.37 13.00 -1.22
CA ASP A 114 13.23 13.46 -2.60
C ASP A 114 12.93 12.27 -3.52
N TRP A 115 12.75 12.54 -4.81
CA TRP A 115 12.35 11.56 -5.82
C TRP A 115 13.29 10.35 -5.96
N THR A 116 14.54 10.43 -5.50
CA THR A 116 15.46 9.27 -5.53
C THR A 116 15.09 8.19 -4.51
N GLU A 117 14.17 8.51 -3.59
CA GLU A 117 13.66 7.64 -2.55
C GLU A 117 12.17 7.31 -2.72
N GLU A 118 11.58 7.59 -3.90
CA GLU A 118 10.15 7.33 -4.15
C GLU A 118 9.76 5.86 -3.95
N TRP A 119 10.73 4.95 -4.08
CA TRP A 119 10.55 3.53 -3.76
C TRP A 119 10.09 3.28 -2.31
N LEU A 120 10.36 4.21 -1.37
CA LEU A 120 9.85 4.14 0.01
C LEU A 120 8.33 4.28 0.07
N SER A 121 7.73 5.04 -0.85
CA SER A 121 6.27 5.20 -0.95
C SER A 121 5.69 4.04 -1.76
N GLU A 122 5.97 4.03 -3.07
CA GLU A 122 5.35 3.11 -4.03
C GLU A 122 5.78 1.65 -3.80
N GLY A 123 7.04 1.42 -3.42
CA GLY A 123 7.55 0.06 -3.18
C GLY A 123 6.91 -0.59 -1.95
N PHE A 124 6.79 0.15 -0.85
CA PHE A 124 6.09 -0.35 0.34
C PHE A 124 4.59 -0.49 0.11
N ALA A 125 3.94 0.47 -0.56
CA ALA A 125 2.53 0.36 -0.90
C ALA A 125 2.26 -0.87 -1.79
N THR A 126 3.10 -1.11 -2.80
CA THR A 126 3.04 -2.29 -3.68
C THR A 126 3.30 -3.60 -2.94
N HIS A 127 4.18 -3.62 -1.94
CA HIS A 127 4.39 -4.81 -1.13
C HIS A 127 3.19 -5.09 -0.20
N LEU A 128 2.72 -4.04 0.49
CA LEU A 128 1.67 -4.15 1.49
C LEU A 128 0.29 -4.35 0.87
N GLU A 129 0.06 -3.94 -0.38
CA GLU A 129 -1.22 -4.19 -1.07
C GLU A 129 -1.56 -5.68 -1.06
N ASP A 130 -0.57 -6.55 -1.33
CA ASP A 130 -0.76 -8.00 -1.36
C ASP A 130 -0.94 -8.57 0.05
N VAL A 131 -0.18 -8.07 1.03
CA VAL A 131 -0.26 -8.53 2.44
C VAL A 131 -1.62 -8.18 3.03
N PHE A 132 -2.08 -6.94 2.83
CA PHE A 132 -3.38 -6.49 3.30
C PHE A 132 -4.49 -7.23 2.59
N TRP A 133 -4.39 -7.40 1.27
CA TRP A 133 -5.42 -8.05 0.48
C TRP A 133 -5.56 -9.54 0.81
N ALA A 134 -4.44 -10.25 1.03
CA ALA A 134 -4.47 -11.65 1.47
C ALA A 134 -5.11 -11.79 2.86
N LYS A 135 -4.78 -10.90 3.80
CA LYS A 135 -5.40 -10.89 5.14
C LYS A 135 -6.88 -10.49 5.11
N ALA A 136 -7.27 -9.54 4.27
CA ALA A 136 -8.66 -9.12 4.11
C ALA A 136 -9.53 -10.25 3.55
N GLN A 137 -9.00 -11.03 2.61
CA GLN A 137 -9.64 -12.22 2.07
C GLN A 137 -9.57 -13.45 2.99
N GLN A 138 -8.79 -13.37 4.08
CA GLN A 138 -8.53 -14.49 4.98
C GLN A 138 -7.96 -15.71 4.23
N LEU A 139 -7.07 -15.47 3.26
CA LEU A 139 -6.39 -16.53 2.53
C LEU A 139 -5.57 -17.39 3.48
N ASP A 140 -5.44 -18.67 3.16
CA ASP A 140 -4.56 -19.57 3.87
C ASP A 140 -3.10 -19.03 3.84
N PRO A 141 -2.35 -19.08 4.95
CA PRO A 141 -0.99 -18.54 4.99
C PRO A 141 -0.05 -19.10 3.93
N HIS A 142 -0.19 -20.38 3.57
CA HIS A 142 0.64 -21.01 2.54
C HIS A 142 0.27 -20.47 1.15
N GLU A 143 -1.03 -20.43 0.83
CA GLU A 143 -1.49 -19.88 -0.44
C GLU A 143 -1.13 -18.39 -0.58
N ALA A 144 -1.30 -17.62 0.49
CA ALA A 144 -0.94 -16.21 0.53
C ALA A 144 0.57 -16.01 0.27
N GLN A 145 1.41 -16.86 0.86
CA GLN A 145 2.85 -16.84 0.63
C GLN A 145 3.21 -17.18 -0.82
N GLU A 146 2.63 -18.25 -1.38
CA GLU A 146 2.87 -18.63 -2.78
C GLU A 146 2.46 -17.51 -3.76
N GLN A 147 1.29 -16.89 -3.55
CA GLN A 147 0.84 -15.77 -4.37
C GLN A 147 1.77 -14.56 -4.24
N GLN A 148 2.26 -14.26 -3.03
CA GLN A 148 3.18 -13.15 -2.78
C GLN A 148 4.54 -13.39 -3.45
N GLU A 149 5.08 -14.60 -3.34
CA GLU A 149 6.36 -14.99 -3.97
C GLU A 149 6.28 -14.93 -5.49
N LEU A 150 5.18 -15.44 -6.08
CA LEU A 150 4.95 -15.37 -7.52
C LEU A 150 4.88 -13.91 -8.02
N LYS A 151 4.07 -13.06 -7.36
CA LYS A 151 3.97 -11.65 -7.71
C LYS A 151 5.30 -10.91 -7.54
N ALA A 152 6.05 -11.21 -6.48
CA ALA A 152 7.39 -10.64 -6.27
C ALA A 152 8.35 -11.01 -7.41
N CYS A 153 8.33 -12.27 -7.86
CA CYS A 153 9.13 -12.71 -9.00
C CYS A 153 8.75 -11.97 -10.29
N LEU A 154 7.45 -11.84 -10.58
CA LEU A 154 6.97 -11.12 -11.77
C LEU A 154 7.35 -9.64 -11.74
N ARG A 155 7.18 -8.97 -10.59
CA ARG A 155 7.58 -7.56 -10.39
C ARG A 155 9.09 -7.39 -10.50
N TRP A 156 9.88 -8.34 -10.01
CA TRP A 156 11.34 -8.31 -10.18
C TRP A 156 11.74 -8.41 -11.64
N CYS A 157 11.17 -9.34 -12.41
CA CYS A 157 11.41 -9.44 -13.85
C CYS A 157 11.05 -8.14 -14.56
N ARG A 158 9.88 -7.57 -14.24
CA ARG A 158 9.42 -6.28 -14.78
C ARG A 158 10.40 -5.14 -14.47
N LEU A 159 10.85 -5.04 -13.21
CA LEU A 159 11.80 -4.02 -12.78
C LEU A 159 13.15 -4.18 -13.48
N GLN A 160 13.64 -5.42 -13.61
CA GLN A 160 14.88 -5.70 -14.35
C GLN A 160 14.78 -5.26 -15.81
N ASP A 161 13.65 -5.55 -16.46
CA ASP A 161 13.40 -5.11 -17.83
C ASP A 161 13.30 -3.59 -17.94
N GLU A 162 12.60 -2.93 -17.02
CA GLU A 162 12.49 -1.46 -16.99
C GLU A 162 13.85 -0.80 -16.77
N VAL A 163 14.65 -1.28 -15.83
CA VAL A 163 16.01 -0.77 -15.58
C VAL A 163 16.88 -0.93 -16.82
N ARG A 164 16.87 -2.11 -17.47
CA ARG A 164 17.67 -2.37 -18.69
C ARG A 164 17.29 -1.47 -19.86
N ASN A 165 16.02 -1.09 -19.95
CA ASN A 165 15.49 -0.28 -21.05
C ASN A 165 15.39 1.22 -20.72
N SER A 166 15.83 1.64 -19.53
CA SER A 166 15.83 3.04 -19.11
C SER A 166 17.20 3.69 -19.30
N PRO A 167 17.26 4.99 -19.63
CA PRO A 167 18.50 5.76 -19.61
C PRO A 167 19.22 5.68 -18.25
N GLU A 168 20.56 5.73 -18.25
CA GLU A 168 21.38 5.56 -17.03
C GLU A 168 21.02 6.59 -15.92
N GLU A 169 20.68 7.83 -16.33
CA GLU A 169 20.19 8.90 -15.45
C GLU A 169 18.86 8.60 -14.73
N MET A 170 18.07 7.64 -15.23
CA MET A 170 16.82 7.18 -14.60
C MET A 170 17.03 5.89 -13.79
N GLN A 171 18.19 5.26 -13.84
CA GLN A 171 18.53 4.06 -13.07
C GLN A 171 19.07 4.41 -11.67
N VAL A 172 18.53 5.45 -11.04
CA VAL A 172 19.04 5.99 -9.78
C VAL A 172 18.22 5.47 -8.62
N LEU A 173 18.79 4.55 -7.85
CA LEU A 173 18.42 4.34 -6.45
C LEU A 173 19.48 5.01 -5.60
N ARG A 174 19.09 5.89 -4.66
CA ARG A 174 20.05 6.52 -3.77
C ARG A 174 20.87 5.46 -3.03
N ALA A 175 22.16 5.39 -3.33
CA ALA A 175 23.11 4.67 -2.50
C ALA A 175 23.39 5.53 -1.25
N LEU A 176 23.21 4.96 -0.05
CA LEU A 176 23.59 5.62 1.19
C LEU A 176 25.12 5.87 1.17
N PRO A 177 25.58 7.13 1.29
CA PRO A 177 26.98 7.41 1.48
C PRO A 177 27.32 6.93 2.90
N SER A 178 28.23 5.96 3.00
CA SER A 178 28.55 5.20 4.23
C SER A 178 27.40 4.37 4.81
N ASP A 179 27.01 3.30 4.10
CA ASP A 179 27.09 1.95 4.67
C ASP A 179 26.67 0.90 3.65
N ILE A 180 27.62 0.00 3.37
CA ILE A 180 27.47 -1.19 2.53
C ILE A 180 26.49 -2.20 3.16
N PHE A 181 25.83 -1.91 4.29
CA PHE A 181 24.94 -2.85 4.93
C PHE A 181 23.56 -2.95 4.28
N LEU A 182 22.81 -1.88 4.04
CA LEU A 182 21.41 -2.04 3.59
C LEU A 182 21.25 -2.51 2.13
N VAL A 183 22.05 -1.98 1.20
CA VAL A 183 22.00 -2.41 -0.21
C VAL A 183 22.64 -3.78 -0.40
N SER A 184 23.69 -4.13 0.36
CA SER A 184 24.21 -5.49 0.38
C SER A 184 23.22 -6.44 1.05
N LEU A 185 22.55 -6.05 2.14
CA LEU A 185 21.54 -6.88 2.81
C LEU A 185 20.33 -7.10 1.89
N ALA A 186 19.84 -6.07 1.19
CA ALA A 186 18.81 -6.23 0.17
C ALA A 186 19.30 -7.16 -0.96
N ARG A 187 20.50 -6.94 -1.52
CA ARG A 187 21.05 -7.76 -2.62
C ARG A 187 21.40 -9.20 -2.22
N LYS A 188 21.82 -9.45 -0.97
CA LYS A 188 22.18 -10.77 -0.42
C LYS A 188 20.99 -11.50 0.20
N LYS A 189 19.93 -10.80 0.65
CA LYS A 189 18.70 -11.40 1.17
C LYS A 189 17.60 -11.57 0.12
N LEU A 190 17.55 -10.73 -0.91
CA LEU A 190 16.66 -10.91 -2.08
C LEU A 190 17.06 -12.12 -2.92
N THR A 191 18.32 -12.53 -2.87
CA THR A 191 18.81 -13.78 -3.49
C THR A 191 18.56 -15.03 -2.64
N GLN A 192 18.10 -14.88 -1.39
CA GLN A 192 17.91 -15.99 -0.43
C GLN A 192 16.46 -16.17 0.08
N GLY A 193 15.48 -15.46 -0.48
CA GLY A 193 14.05 -15.77 -0.29
C GLY A 193 13.50 -15.63 1.13
N ARG A 194 14.13 -14.83 2.01
CA ARG A 194 13.60 -14.58 3.38
C ARG A 194 13.39 -13.09 3.62
N PHE A 195 12.21 -12.59 3.26
CA PHE A 195 11.81 -11.20 3.49
C PHE A 195 10.97 -11.01 4.78
N GLN A 196 10.50 -12.09 5.41
CA GLN A 196 9.50 -12.01 6.49
C GLN A 196 10.03 -11.56 7.87
N ASP A 197 11.31 -11.76 8.21
CA ASP A 197 11.76 -11.67 9.61
C ASP A 197 12.28 -10.29 10.08
N GLN A 198 12.30 -9.24 9.25
CA GLN A 198 12.95 -7.97 9.66
C GLN A 198 12.14 -6.68 9.54
N ILE A 199 10.95 -6.68 8.95
CA ILE A 199 10.07 -5.49 9.00
C ILE A 199 9.61 -5.22 10.45
N LEU A 200 9.57 -6.24 11.31
CA LEU A 200 9.26 -6.08 12.74
C LEU A 200 10.42 -5.49 13.58
N HIS A 201 11.65 -5.47 13.06
CA HIS A 201 12.84 -5.04 13.81
C HIS A 201 13.29 -3.60 13.54
N LEU A 202 12.56 -2.85 12.71
CA LEU A 202 12.71 -1.39 12.57
C LEU A 202 11.69 -0.61 13.43
N THR A 203 11.12 -1.27 14.44
CA THR A 203 10.30 -0.62 15.46
C THR A 203 11.22 -0.13 16.58
N PHE A 204 11.23 1.20 16.77
CA PHE A 204 11.98 2.06 17.72
C PHE A 204 13.34 2.58 17.25
#